data_AF-F7RKF5-F1
#
_entry.id   AF-F7RKF5-F1
#
_cell.length_a   1.000
_cell.length_b   1.000
_cell.length_c   1.000
_cell.angle_alpha   90.00
_cell.angle_beta   90.00
_cell.angle_gamma   90.00
#
_symmetry.space_group_name_H-M   'P 1'
#
loop_
_entity.id
_entity.type
_entity.pdbx_description
1 polymer ?
#
loop_
_entity_poly.entity_id
_entity_poly.type
_entity_poly.pdbx_seq_one_letter_code
_entity_poly.pdbx_strand_id
1 'polypeptide(L)'
;MWSLALLSMPAKAEWVEASGEALITNSNIAQAREEAINQAISYATLSTGIQISSQQQTSNGNLTQNNFAINRYAQAISIQLVSERIQGNKIYVSLRLDLNDDPTQQCSAGQLKAAILIPQAQIKDRTQLRYGQLSGFEEAISEKLGNSIDGYSSTSFTHLHVTERLDINQELTDIRGYRLPSWLSEITDSQYILLQQIIDISIEPTQSTFMGLWDEAPQRQFQFKLSLYHGISGETVWSKTYSTSAPWEFEEQAIVSPNSDQFWRSAYGRNINLLMQEATRDLDNTLNCRPLLGQVVSRQADRIILNLGRRHGIRVGDKFQVVLQQNLPDRLNEMRAIATKSRATVKIEQVSEESATAVLVDQNAAYNVQINDIALKI
;
A
#
# COMPACT_ATOMS: atom_id res chain seq x y z
N MET A 1 -24.97 46.88 7.90
CA MET A 1 -25.00 45.80 6.89
C MET A 1 -23.66 45.08 6.94
N TRP A 2 -23.61 43.91 7.57
CA TRP A 2 -22.42 43.05 7.55
C TRP A 2 -22.64 42.02 6.45
N SER A 3 -21.89 42.15 5.35
CA SER A 3 -21.95 41.22 4.24
C SER A 3 -21.15 39.97 4.60
N LEU A 4 -21.85 38.84 4.76
CA LEU A 4 -21.22 37.51 4.85
C LEU A 4 -20.66 37.14 3.48
N ALA A 5 -19.34 37.03 3.37
CA ALA A 5 -18.68 36.44 2.22
C ALA A 5 -18.75 34.91 2.33
N LEU A 6 -19.50 34.28 1.42
CA LEU A 6 -19.52 32.83 1.25
C LEU A 6 -18.25 32.40 0.52
N LEU A 7 -17.30 31.81 1.25
CA LEU A 7 -16.16 31.09 0.69
C LEU A 7 -16.65 29.71 0.24
N SER A 8 -16.69 29.47 -1.07
CA SER A 8 -16.91 28.15 -1.64
C SER A 8 -15.64 27.31 -1.51
N MET A 9 -15.73 26.16 -0.85
CA MET A 9 -14.65 25.17 -0.84
C MET A 9 -14.68 24.39 -2.17
N PRO A 10 -13.54 24.19 -2.85
CA PRO A 10 -13.49 23.32 -4.02
C PRO A 10 -13.64 21.86 -3.58
N ALA A 11 -14.73 21.22 -4.00
CA ALA A 11 -14.85 19.76 -3.92
C ALA A 11 -13.87 19.14 -4.92
N LYS A 12 -12.95 18.32 -4.44
CA LYS A 12 -12.11 17.47 -5.31
C LYS A 12 -12.87 16.16 -5.51
N ALA A 13 -13.35 15.93 -6.72
CA ALA A 13 -13.73 14.59 -7.14
C ALA A 13 -12.46 13.86 -7.58
N GLU A 14 -12.17 12.71 -6.96
CA GLU A 14 -11.06 11.86 -7.35
C GLU A 14 -11.59 10.76 -8.27
N TRP A 15 -11.22 10.82 -9.55
CA TRP A 15 -11.53 9.77 -10.51
C TRP A 15 -10.32 8.89 -10.76
N VAL A 16 -10.58 7.60 -10.91
CA VAL A 16 -9.53 6.61 -11.17
C VAL A 16 -9.66 6.13 -12.61
N GLU A 17 -8.59 6.20 -13.37
CA GLU A 17 -8.53 5.64 -14.72
C GLU A 17 -7.81 4.29 -14.68
N ALA A 18 -8.44 3.27 -15.24
CA ALA A 18 -7.89 1.92 -15.31
C ALA A 18 -8.09 1.36 -16.71
N SER A 19 -7.09 0.63 -17.21
CA SER A 19 -7.12 0.04 -18.55
C SER A 19 -7.03 -1.48 -18.48
N GLY A 20 -7.62 -2.15 -19.46
CA GLY A 20 -7.56 -3.60 -19.61
C GLY A 20 -7.54 -4.01 -21.08
N GLU A 21 -7.09 -5.22 -21.34
CA GLU A 21 -6.99 -5.85 -22.65
C GLU A 21 -7.40 -7.32 -22.60
N ALA A 22 -7.87 -7.84 -23.74
CA ALA A 22 -8.19 -9.26 -23.88
C ALA A 22 -8.01 -9.73 -25.33
N LEU A 23 -7.77 -11.03 -25.48
CA LEU A 23 -7.68 -11.69 -26.78
C LEU A 23 -9.08 -12.01 -27.32
N ILE A 24 -9.30 -11.69 -28.59
CA ILE A 24 -10.49 -12.05 -29.35
C ILE A 24 -10.30 -13.49 -29.81
N THR A 25 -10.91 -14.43 -29.07
CA THR A 25 -10.96 -15.85 -29.41
C THR A 25 -12.22 -16.15 -30.21
N ASN A 26 -12.12 -16.96 -31.27
CA ASN A 26 -13.25 -17.36 -32.12
C ASN A 26 -14.10 -16.18 -32.64
N SER A 27 -13.48 -15.02 -32.89
CA SER A 27 -14.15 -13.77 -33.28
C SER A 27 -15.20 -13.27 -32.27
N ASN A 28 -15.17 -13.74 -31.02
CA ASN A 28 -16.10 -13.32 -29.97
C ASN A 28 -15.64 -12.03 -29.29
N ILE A 29 -15.91 -10.91 -29.95
CA ILE A 29 -15.56 -9.56 -29.46
C ILE A 29 -16.33 -9.23 -28.17
N ALA A 30 -17.55 -9.72 -28.01
CA ALA A 30 -18.37 -9.44 -26.82
C ALA A 30 -17.75 -10.03 -25.55
N GLN A 31 -17.30 -11.27 -25.62
CA GLN A 31 -16.58 -11.91 -24.53
C GLN A 31 -15.24 -11.23 -24.25
N ALA A 32 -14.45 -10.95 -25.31
CA ALA A 32 -13.17 -10.25 -25.15
C ALA A 32 -13.35 -8.86 -24.51
N ARG A 33 -14.41 -8.13 -24.89
CA ARG A 33 -14.75 -6.83 -24.26
C ARG A 33 -15.05 -7.00 -22.78
N GLU A 34 -15.86 -7.99 -22.42
CA GLU A 34 -16.19 -8.27 -21.02
C GLU A 34 -14.93 -8.61 -20.22
N GLU A 35 -14.04 -9.44 -20.76
CA GLU A 35 -12.75 -9.78 -20.16
C GLU A 35 -11.85 -8.54 -19.97
N ALA A 36 -11.75 -7.67 -20.97
CA ALA A 36 -10.97 -6.43 -20.89
C ALA A 36 -11.54 -5.42 -19.89
N ILE A 37 -12.87 -5.30 -19.80
CA ILE A 37 -13.55 -4.47 -18.79
C ILE A 37 -13.27 -5.04 -17.39
N ASN A 38 -13.42 -6.35 -17.19
CA ASN A 38 -13.17 -7.00 -15.91
C ASN A 38 -11.72 -6.84 -15.46
N GLN A 39 -10.77 -6.92 -16.40
CA GLN A 39 -9.36 -6.65 -16.14
C GLN A 39 -9.15 -5.20 -15.67
N ALA A 40 -9.72 -4.21 -16.35
CA ALA A 40 -9.63 -2.81 -15.95
C ALA A 40 -10.24 -2.55 -14.56
N ILE A 41 -11.39 -3.16 -14.24
CA ILE A 41 -12.01 -3.10 -12.92
C ILE A 41 -11.12 -3.73 -11.85
N SER A 42 -10.49 -4.86 -12.17
CA SER A 42 -9.59 -5.56 -11.25
C SER A 42 -8.35 -4.72 -10.96
N TYR A 43 -7.77 -4.07 -11.97
CA TYR A 43 -6.71 -3.09 -11.79
C TYR A 43 -7.13 -1.92 -10.90
N ALA A 44 -8.31 -1.34 -11.15
CA ALA A 44 -8.84 -0.28 -10.31
C ALA A 44 -9.05 -0.76 -8.86
N THR A 45 -9.52 -1.98 -8.67
CA THR A 45 -9.72 -2.59 -7.34
C THR A 45 -8.39 -2.78 -6.62
N LEU A 46 -7.35 -3.25 -7.30
CA LEU A 46 -6.01 -3.44 -6.73
C LEU A 46 -5.32 -2.11 -6.41
N SER A 47 -5.48 -1.08 -7.26
CA SER A 47 -4.83 0.22 -7.05
C SER A 47 -5.52 1.07 -5.99
N THR A 48 -6.86 1.05 -5.97
CA THR A 48 -7.67 1.84 -5.01
C THR A 48 -7.94 1.11 -3.72
N GLY A 49 -7.96 -0.23 -3.76
CA GLY A 49 -8.45 -1.04 -2.65
C GLY A 49 -9.99 -1.11 -2.55
N ILE A 50 -10.74 -0.53 -3.48
CA ILE A 50 -12.19 -0.50 -3.34
C ILE A 50 -12.78 -1.84 -3.79
N GLN A 51 -13.60 -2.48 -2.95
CA GLN A 51 -14.29 -3.71 -3.34
C GLN A 51 -15.45 -3.40 -4.29
N ILE A 52 -15.32 -3.78 -5.56
CA ILE A 52 -16.35 -3.56 -6.58
C ILE A 52 -17.18 -4.85 -6.75
N SER A 53 -18.38 -4.90 -6.17
CA SER A 53 -19.32 -6.00 -6.41
C SER A 53 -20.19 -5.73 -7.64
N SER A 54 -20.00 -6.48 -8.73
CA SER A 54 -20.87 -6.43 -9.91
C SER A 54 -21.93 -7.54 -9.84
N GLN A 55 -23.19 -7.18 -9.55
CA GLN A 55 -24.33 -8.08 -9.77
C GLN A 55 -24.91 -7.83 -11.16
N GLN A 56 -24.72 -8.78 -12.08
CA GLN A 56 -25.39 -8.76 -13.39
C GLN A 56 -26.75 -9.48 -13.28
N GLN A 57 -27.84 -8.78 -13.59
CA GLN A 57 -29.10 -9.43 -13.94
C GLN A 57 -29.15 -9.67 -15.45
N THR A 58 -29.17 -10.93 -15.85
CA THR A 58 -29.49 -11.33 -17.22
C THR A 58 -30.99 -11.24 -17.43
N SER A 59 -31.47 -10.21 -18.13
CA SER A 59 -32.84 -10.17 -18.64
C SER A 59 -32.85 -10.66 -20.09
N ASN A 60 -33.34 -11.88 -20.30
CA ASN A 60 -33.85 -12.38 -21.58
C ASN A 60 -32.90 -12.38 -22.80
N GLY A 61 -31.67 -12.89 -22.65
CA GLY A 61 -30.95 -13.54 -23.76
C GLY A 61 -30.64 -12.71 -25.02
N ASN A 62 -30.76 -11.38 -24.97
CA ASN A 62 -30.36 -10.49 -26.07
C ASN A 62 -29.56 -9.30 -25.49
N LEU A 63 -28.29 -9.21 -25.88
CA LEU A 63 -27.43 -8.05 -25.63
C LEU A 63 -27.86 -6.91 -26.56
N THR A 64 -28.87 -6.15 -26.17
CA THR A 64 -29.22 -4.92 -26.88
C THR A 64 -28.26 -3.80 -26.50
N GLN A 65 -27.62 -3.23 -27.52
CA GLN A 65 -26.77 -2.06 -27.44
C GLN A 65 -27.48 -0.85 -26.82
N ASN A 66 -26.66 0.04 -26.25
CA ASN A 66 -26.95 1.43 -25.91
C ASN A 66 -28.08 1.62 -24.89
N ASN A 67 -27.76 1.37 -23.63
CA ASN A 67 -27.90 2.35 -22.53
C ASN A 67 -27.46 1.67 -21.23
N PHE A 68 -26.22 1.90 -20.82
CA PHE A 68 -25.77 1.59 -19.46
C PHE A 68 -26.33 2.64 -18.50
N ALA A 69 -27.63 2.56 -18.21
CA ALA A 69 -28.24 3.26 -17.09
C ALA A 69 -28.38 2.26 -15.93
N ILE A 70 -27.30 2.09 -15.15
CA ILE A 70 -27.29 1.23 -13.97
C ILE A 70 -27.91 2.02 -12.82
N ASN A 71 -29.17 1.71 -12.51
CA ASN A 71 -29.86 2.21 -11.33
C ASN A 71 -29.79 1.18 -10.18
N ARG A 72 -29.32 1.65 -9.02
CA ARG A 72 -29.74 1.31 -7.63
C ARG A 72 -28.94 0.31 -6.77
N TYR A 73 -28.55 0.87 -5.61
CA TYR A 73 -28.37 0.31 -4.25
C TYR A 73 -27.35 -0.81 -4.02
N ALA A 74 -26.08 -0.44 -4.16
CA ALA A 74 -24.96 -0.74 -3.25
C ALA A 74 -23.79 0.11 -3.77
N GLN A 75 -23.25 1.05 -2.96
CA GLN A 75 -22.06 1.87 -3.25
C GLN A 75 -21.91 2.31 -4.72
N ALA A 76 -22.49 3.47 -5.09
CA ALA A 76 -22.54 3.94 -6.48
C ALA A 76 -21.18 4.45 -6.99
N ILE A 77 -20.28 3.52 -7.32
CA ILE A 77 -19.13 3.78 -8.19
C ILE A 77 -19.65 3.81 -9.61
N SER A 78 -19.59 4.96 -10.27
CA SER A 78 -19.99 5.04 -11.68
C SER A 78 -18.80 4.65 -12.56
N ILE A 79 -18.95 3.59 -13.34
CA ILE A 79 -17.91 3.10 -14.26
C ILE A 79 -18.27 3.57 -15.67
N GLN A 80 -17.38 4.34 -16.28
CA GLN A 80 -17.54 4.87 -17.63
C GLN A 80 -16.47 4.28 -18.56
N LEU A 81 -16.90 3.73 -19.70
CA LEU A 81 -15.99 3.32 -20.77
C LEU A 81 -15.50 4.57 -21.52
N VAL A 82 -14.25 4.95 -21.31
CA VAL A 82 -13.63 6.14 -21.93
C VAL A 82 -13.15 5.83 -23.34
N SER A 83 -12.58 4.65 -23.55
CA SER A 83 -12.17 4.21 -24.89
C SER A 83 -12.21 2.70 -25.03
N GLU A 84 -12.52 2.27 -26.26
CA GLU A 84 -12.39 0.89 -26.73
C GLU A 84 -11.65 0.94 -28.07
N ARG A 85 -10.57 0.15 -28.20
CA ARG A 85 -9.81 0.02 -29.46
C ARG A 85 -9.53 -1.45 -29.73
N ILE A 86 -9.70 -1.87 -30.98
CA ILE A 86 -9.31 -3.20 -31.45
C ILE A 86 -8.04 -3.05 -32.29
N GLN A 87 -6.99 -3.80 -31.95
CA GLN A 87 -5.77 -3.88 -32.75
C GLN A 87 -5.39 -5.35 -32.91
N GLY A 88 -5.42 -5.83 -34.16
CA GLY A 88 -5.20 -7.25 -34.46
C GLY A 88 -6.28 -8.13 -33.83
N ASN A 89 -5.87 -9.15 -33.06
CA ASN A 89 -6.78 -10.01 -32.31
C ASN A 89 -6.99 -9.55 -30.85
N LYS A 90 -6.60 -8.33 -30.48
CA LYS A 90 -6.76 -7.83 -29.11
C LYS A 90 -7.73 -6.65 -29.05
N ILE A 91 -8.55 -6.63 -28.02
CA ILE A 91 -9.34 -5.46 -27.62
C ILE A 91 -8.67 -4.79 -26.42
N TYR A 92 -8.66 -3.47 -26.40
CA TYR A 92 -8.18 -2.66 -25.29
C TYR A 92 -9.28 -1.71 -24.86
N VAL A 93 -9.46 -1.58 -23.56
CA VAL A 93 -10.50 -0.80 -22.91
C VAL A 93 -9.83 0.14 -21.91
N SER A 94 -10.29 1.39 -21.84
CA SER A 94 -9.98 2.32 -20.74
C SER A 94 -11.28 2.71 -20.04
N LEU A 95 -11.29 2.56 -18.73
CA LEU A 95 -12.41 2.89 -17.84
C LEU A 95 -12.05 4.09 -16.98
N ARG A 96 -13.05 4.90 -16.69
CA ARG A 96 -13.04 5.91 -15.63
C ARG A 96 -14.00 5.49 -14.54
N LEU A 97 -13.52 5.41 -13.32
CA LEU A 97 -14.30 5.10 -12.14
C LEU A 97 -14.48 6.39 -11.34
N ASP A 98 -15.73 6.79 -11.17
CA ASP A 98 -16.11 7.91 -10.32
C ASP A 98 -16.37 7.38 -8.91
N LEU A 99 -15.46 7.69 -8.02
CA LEU A 99 -15.55 7.32 -6.62
C LEU A 99 -16.34 8.42 -5.91
N ASN A 100 -17.65 8.22 -5.77
CA ASN A 100 -18.44 9.11 -4.92
C ASN A 100 -18.04 8.83 -3.47
N ASP A 101 -17.19 9.70 -2.92
CA ASP A 101 -16.92 9.77 -1.49
C ASP A 101 -18.22 10.13 -0.77
N ASP A 102 -18.92 9.13 -0.22
CA ASP A 102 -19.90 9.40 0.84
C ASP A 102 -19.11 9.61 2.14
N PRO A 103 -19.06 10.85 2.70
CA PRO A 103 -18.27 11.15 3.89
C PRO A 103 -18.76 10.41 5.16
N THR A 104 -19.90 9.72 5.06
CA THR A 104 -20.54 9.02 6.19
C THR A 104 -20.28 7.52 6.23
N GLN A 105 -19.60 6.94 5.24
CA GLN A 105 -19.23 5.53 5.29
C GLN A 105 -17.93 5.32 6.07
N GLN A 106 -18.09 5.02 7.36
CA GLN A 106 -17.10 4.27 8.13
C GLN A 106 -16.68 3.05 7.29
N CYS A 107 -15.43 3.09 6.80
CA CYS A 107 -14.79 1.98 6.12
C CYS A 107 -15.01 0.72 6.96
N SER A 108 -15.90 -0.15 6.47
CA SER A 108 -16.42 -1.31 7.20
C SER A 108 -15.48 -2.51 7.12
N ALA A 109 -14.22 -2.28 6.76
CA ALA A 109 -13.15 -3.20 7.10
C ALA A 109 -13.15 -3.25 8.63
N GLY A 110 -13.73 -4.32 9.19
CA GLY A 110 -13.55 -4.63 10.61
C GLY A 110 -12.05 -4.63 10.95
N GLN A 111 -11.70 -4.69 12.24
CA GLN A 111 -10.34 -4.62 12.80
C GLN A 111 -9.29 -5.54 12.12
N LEU A 112 -8.94 -5.24 10.87
CA LEU A 112 -7.99 -5.94 10.04
C LEU A 112 -6.75 -5.08 9.97
N LYS A 113 -5.60 -5.74 10.03
CA LYS A 113 -4.32 -5.08 9.96
C LYS A 113 -3.50 -5.63 8.81
N ALA A 114 -2.85 -4.74 8.07
CA ALA A 114 -1.88 -5.11 7.06
C ALA A 114 -0.48 -5.26 7.68
N ALA A 115 0.23 -6.31 7.28
CA ALA A 115 1.64 -6.48 7.57
C ALA A 115 2.47 -5.54 6.67
N ILE A 116 3.43 -4.85 7.28
CA ILE A 116 4.34 -3.92 6.59
C ILE A 116 5.78 -4.36 6.81
N LEU A 117 6.48 -4.68 5.73
CA LEU A 117 7.92 -4.91 5.74
C LEU A 117 8.64 -3.57 5.92
N ILE A 118 9.54 -3.50 6.91
CA ILE A 118 10.40 -2.36 7.20
C ILE A 118 11.86 -2.84 7.14
N PRO A 119 12.56 -2.63 6.00
CA PRO A 119 13.99 -2.92 5.90
C PRO A 119 14.82 -1.81 6.58
N GLN A 120 16.14 -1.96 6.57
CA GLN A 120 17.04 -0.90 7.01
C GLN A 120 16.83 0.40 6.22
N ALA A 121 16.80 1.53 6.92
CA ALA A 121 16.73 2.84 6.32
C ALA A 121 17.96 3.10 5.44
N GLN A 122 17.76 3.85 4.37
CA GLN A 122 18.85 4.30 3.51
C GLN A 122 19.13 5.77 3.79
N ILE A 123 20.40 6.15 3.88
CA ILE A 123 20.81 7.54 4.09
C ILE A 123 21.47 8.10 2.84
N LYS A 124 21.02 9.28 2.41
CA LYS A 124 21.50 9.94 1.20
C LYS A 124 22.96 10.40 1.31
N ASP A 125 23.32 11.01 2.44
CA ASP A 125 24.68 11.48 2.70
C ASP A 125 25.18 10.95 4.06
N ARG A 126 25.98 9.89 4.00
CA ARG A 126 26.61 9.28 5.19
C ARG A 126 27.59 10.20 5.89
N THR A 127 28.13 11.22 5.22
CA THR A 127 29.10 12.13 5.86
C THR A 127 28.45 12.93 6.99
N GLN A 128 27.14 13.11 6.95
CA GLN A 128 26.36 13.78 7.99
C GLN A 128 26.23 12.98 9.30
N LEU A 129 26.58 11.68 9.30
CA LEU A 129 26.65 10.86 10.53
C LEU A 129 27.89 11.14 11.37
N ARG A 130 28.91 11.82 10.80
CA ARG A 130 30.19 12.06 11.47
C ARG A 130 30.03 12.87 12.76
N TYR A 131 29.18 13.89 12.73
CA TYR A 131 28.92 14.70 13.91
C TYR A 131 28.06 13.91 14.91
N GLY A 132 28.62 13.67 16.10
CA GLY A 132 28.07 12.75 17.09
C GLY A 132 28.40 11.27 16.84
N GLN A 133 29.14 10.93 15.78
CA GLN A 133 29.51 9.56 15.41
C GLN A 133 28.34 8.56 15.49
N LEU A 134 27.26 8.86 14.76
CA LEU A 134 25.98 8.14 14.84
C LEU A 134 26.02 6.77 14.14
N SER A 135 26.85 5.86 14.64
CA SER A 135 26.89 4.48 14.15
C SER A 135 25.59 3.76 14.43
N GLY A 136 25.05 3.06 13.43
CA GLY A 136 23.79 2.31 13.57
C GLY A 136 22.53 3.18 13.50
N PHE A 137 22.65 4.43 13.03
CA PHE A 137 21.53 5.36 12.98
C PHE A 137 20.43 4.87 12.03
N GLU A 138 20.81 4.32 10.88
CA GLU A 138 19.85 3.77 9.92
C GLU A 138 19.00 2.64 10.54
N GLU A 139 19.62 1.69 11.23
CA GLU A 139 18.94 0.59 11.93
C GLU A 139 18.01 1.14 13.03
N ALA A 140 18.51 2.07 13.84
CA ALA A 140 17.76 2.65 14.95
C ALA A 140 16.52 3.42 14.46
N ILE A 141 16.60 4.10 13.31
CA ILE A 141 15.47 4.79 12.69
C ILE A 141 14.40 3.78 12.24
N SER A 142 14.80 2.71 11.54
CA SER A 142 13.87 1.66 11.12
C SER A 142 13.19 0.99 12.30
N GLU A 143 13.96 0.68 13.35
CA GLU A 143 13.44 0.08 14.58
C GLU A 143 12.47 1.01 15.32
N LYS A 144 12.77 2.30 15.45
CA LYS A 144 11.85 3.26 16.09
C LYS A 144 10.58 3.48 15.29
N LEU A 145 10.68 3.56 13.97
CA LEU A 145 9.49 3.66 13.11
C LEU A 145 8.63 2.40 13.24
N GLY A 146 9.24 1.21 13.21
CA GLY A 146 8.54 -0.05 13.37
C GLY A 146 7.79 -0.15 14.70
N ASN A 147 8.48 0.16 15.80
CA ASN A 147 7.88 0.22 17.13
C ASN A 147 6.76 1.26 17.25
N SER A 148 6.88 2.40 16.56
CA SER A 148 5.81 3.41 16.50
C SER A 148 4.57 2.85 15.78
N ILE A 149 4.75 2.17 14.65
CA ILE A 149 3.65 1.54 13.93
C ILE A 149 3.00 0.45 14.78
N ASP A 150 3.76 -0.47 15.34
CA ASP A 150 3.20 -1.56 16.16
C ASP A 150 2.49 -1.04 17.43
N GLY A 151 2.98 0.05 18.02
CA GLY A 151 2.41 0.65 19.23
C GLY A 151 1.17 1.52 19.01
N TYR A 152 1.08 2.20 17.86
CA TYR A 152 0.06 3.24 17.63
C TYR A 152 -0.87 2.97 16.45
N SER A 153 -0.50 2.10 15.50
CA SER A 153 -1.31 1.82 14.31
C SER A 153 -2.52 0.95 14.64
N SER A 154 -3.67 1.36 14.12
CA SER A 154 -4.92 0.61 14.14
C SER A 154 -5.12 -0.26 12.90
N THR A 155 -4.46 0.05 11.79
CA THR A 155 -4.65 -0.58 10.47
C THR A 155 -3.46 -1.43 10.02
N SER A 156 -2.36 -1.44 10.77
CA SER A 156 -1.15 -2.16 10.40
C SER A 156 -0.34 -2.68 11.58
N PHE A 157 0.62 -3.53 11.27
CA PHE A 157 1.70 -3.99 12.14
C PHE A 157 2.94 -4.29 11.28
N THR A 158 4.09 -4.49 11.90
CA THR A 158 5.37 -4.55 11.19
C THR A 158 6.04 -5.93 11.19
N HIS A 159 6.74 -6.20 10.09
CA HIS A 159 7.79 -7.20 9.97
C HIS A 159 9.13 -6.44 9.83
N LEU A 160 9.91 -6.40 10.91
CA LEU A 160 11.15 -5.63 10.97
C LEU A 160 12.34 -6.44 10.44
N HIS A 161 13.02 -5.91 9.43
CA HIS A 161 14.24 -6.45 8.85
C HIS A 161 15.34 -5.38 8.85
N VAL A 162 15.60 -4.80 10.02
CA VAL A 162 16.46 -3.60 10.17
C VAL A 162 17.94 -3.84 9.80
N THR A 163 18.38 -5.09 9.68
CA THR A 163 19.74 -5.44 9.24
C THR A 163 19.84 -5.73 7.75
N GLU A 164 18.70 -5.79 7.04
CA GLU A 164 18.65 -6.09 5.61
C GLU A 164 18.52 -4.80 4.81
N ARG A 165 19.48 -4.57 3.91
CA ARG A 165 19.40 -3.50 2.92
C ARG A 165 18.78 -4.05 1.66
N LEU A 166 17.69 -3.45 1.22
CA LEU A 166 17.17 -3.68 -0.10
C LEU A 166 17.99 -2.86 -1.10
N ASP A 167 18.66 -3.52 -2.04
CA ASP A 167 19.39 -2.87 -3.13
C ASP A 167 18.41 -2.38 -4.20
N ILE A 168 17.59 -1.42 -3.80
CA ILE A 168 16.61 -0.75 -4.65
C ILE A 168 17.24 0.55 -5.13
N ASN A 169 17.43 0.68 -6.44
CA ASN A 169 17.98 1.91 -7.00
C ASN A 169 16.99 3.06 -6.78
N GLN A 170 17.31 3.95 -5.83
CA GLN A 170 16.40 5.02 -5.40
C GLN A 170 16.10 6.02 -6.52
N GLU A 171 17.03 6.22 -7.46
CA GLU A 171 16.77 7.06 -8.64
C GLU A 171 15.59 6.53 -9.46
N LEU A 172 15.39 5.21 -9.47
CA LEU A 172 14.26 4.58 -10.13
C LEU A 172 12.97 4.73 -9.33
N THR A 173 13.04 4.78 -8.00
CA THR A 173 11.84 4.94 -7.14
C THR A 173 11.12 6.28 -7.34
N ASP A 174 11.82 7.31 -7.83
CA ASP A 174 11.25 8.62 -8.17
C ASP A 174 10.70 8.68 -9.61
N ILE A 175 10.93 7.64 -10.42
CA ILE A 175 10.39 7.55 -11.78
C ILE A 175 8.91 7.14 -11.71
N ARG A 176 8.06 7.93 -12.39
CA ARG A 176 6.63 7.60 -12.51
C ARG A 176 6.43 6.20 -13.10
N GLY A 177 5.73 5.35 -12.36
CA GLY A 177 5.40 3.99 -12.77
C GLY A 177 6.44 2.93 -12.39
N TYR A 178 7.46 3.28 -11.61
CA TYR A 178 8.34 2.31 -10.96
C TYR A 178 7.53 1.36 -10.07
N ARG A 179 7.93 0.09 -10.07
CA ARG A 179 7.30 -0.95 -9.26
C ARG A 179 8.37 -1.74 -8.54
N LEU A 180 8.12 -2.05 -7.26
CA LEU A 180 8.95 -3.00 -6.55
C LEU A 180 8.72 -4.42 -7.08
N PRO A 181 9.77 -5.26 -7.11
CA PRO A 181 9.63 -6.67 -7.43
C PRO A 181 8.68 -7.37 -6.45
N SER A 182 7.72 -8.15 -6.96
CA SER A 182 6.70 -8.83 -6.14
C SER A 182 7.29 -9.83 -5.13
N TRP A 183 8.42 -10.45 -5.47
CA TRP A 183 9.08 -11.46 -4.64
C TRP A 183 9.42 -10.95 -3.23
N LEU A 184 9.64 -9.64 -3.04
CA LEU A 184 9.89 -9.05 -1.73
C LEU A 184 8.70 -9.21 -0.77
N SER A 185 7.47 -9.13 -1.30
CA SER A 185 6.27 -9.41 -0.50
C SER A 185 6.07 -10.90 -0.27
N GLU A 186 6.44 -11.73 -1.25
CA GLU A 186 6.30 -13.19 -1.20
C GLU A 186 7.23 -13.82 -0.15
N ILE A 187 8.45 -13.31 0.01
CA ILE A 187 9.41 -13.83 1.00
C ILE A 187 9.20 -13.32 2.42
N THR A 188 8.46 -12.21 2.59
CA THR A 188 8.27 -11.55 3.89
C THR A 188 6.84 -11.61 4.41
N ASP A 189 5.95 -12.30 3.70
CA ASP A 189 4.51 -12.40 3.99
C ASP A 189 3.87 -11.05 4.35
N SER A 190 4.31 -9.98 3.67
CA SER A 190 3.92 -8.61 3.97
C SER A 190 3.05 -8.02 2.84
N GLN A 191 1.91 -7.44 3.20
CA GLN A 191 1.03 -6.80 2.20
C GLN A 191 1.61 -5.49 1.67
N TYR A 192 2.47 -4.83 2.45
CA TYR A 192 3.15 -3.61 2.02
C TYR A 192 4.64 -3.62 2.37
N ILE A 193 5.39 -2.81 1.64
CA ILE A 193 6.82 -2.55 1.89
C ILE A 193 6.99 -1.04 2.12
N LEU A 194 7.57 -0.66 3.24
CA LEU A 194 7.80 0.73 3.61
C LEU A 194 9.28 1.07 3.54
N LEU A 195 9.69 1.71 2.44
CA LEU A 195 11.06 2.18 2.28
C LEU A 195 11.24 3.51 3.00
N GLN A 196 12.34 3.62 3.75
CA GLN A 196 12.72 4.84 4.45
C GLN A 196 14.02 5.40 3.87
N GLN A 197 13.99 6.68 3.52
CA GLN A 197 15.15 7.42 3.02
C GLN A 197 15.43 8.62 3.93
N ILE A 198 16.53 8.59 4.67
CA ILE A 198 17.05 9.73 5.43
C ILE A 198 17.70 10.69 4.44
N ILE A 199 17.08 11.85 4.26
CA ILE A 199 17.46 12.86 3.27
C ILE A 199 18.50 13.82 3.84
N ASP A 200 18.27 14.31 5.06
CA ASP A 200 19.10 15.33 5.70
C ASP A 200 19.15 15.14 7.22
N ILE A 201 20.34 15.04 7.78
CA ILE A 201 20.64 15.07 9.21
C ILE A 201 21.77 16.05 9.56
N SER A 202 21.96 17.05 8.68
CA SER A 202 22.97 18.08 8.81
C SER A 202 22.78 18.95 10.05
N ILE A 203 23.84 19.66 10.41
CA ILE A 203 23.87 20.57 11.55
C ILE A 203 24.07 21.98 11.02
N GLU A 204 23.24 22.89 11.50
CA GLU A 204 23.38 24.32 11.22
C GLU A 204 24.60 24.88 11.95
N PRO A 205 25.30 25.88 11.37
CA PRO A 205 26.40 26.54 12.05
C PRO A 205 25.97 27.13 13.40
N THR A 206 26.80 26.92 14.42
CA THR A 206 26.61 27.50 15.75
C THR A 206 26.54 29.02 15.67
N GLN A 207 25.54 29.62 16.31
CA GLN A 207 25.44 31.06 16.49
C GLN A 207 25.98 31.42 17.88
N SER A 208 26.94 32.35 17.91
CA SER A 208 27.49 32.86 19.17
C SER A 208 26.68 34.07 19.66
N THR A 209 26.25 34.02 20.91
CA THR A 209 25.44 35.05 21.57
C THR A 209 26.32 35.85 22.56
N PHE A 210 25.94 37.12 22.81
CA PHE A 210 26.61 38.04 23.75
C PHE A 210 28.13 38.21 23.49
N MET A 211 28.47 38.96 22.44
CA MET A 211 29.86 39.28 22.05
C MET A 211 30.79 38.05 21.88
N GLY A 212 30.24 36.85 21.66
CA GLY A 212 31.03 35.63 21.45
C GLY A 212 31.40 34.86 22.73
N LEU A 213 30.74 35.14 23.85
CA LEU A 213 31.04 34.48 25.13
C LEU A 213 30.21 33.22 25.39
N TRP A 214 29.13 33.00 24.63
CA TRP A 214 28.24 31.84 24.77
C TRP A 214 27.86 31.32 23.39
N ASP A 215 28.02 30.02 23.20
CA ASP A 215 27.57 29.34 21.98
C ASP A 215 26.25 28.63 22.28
N GLU A 216 25.24 28.86 21.42
CA GLU A 216 23.99 28.11 21.50
C GLU A 216 24.18 26.69 20.97
N ALA A 217 23.43 25.73 21.51
CA ALA A 217 23.44 24.37 20.95
C ALA A 217 23.00 24.43 19.47
N PRO A 218 23.82 23.92 18.54
CA PRO A 218 23.52 24.06 17.12
C PRO A 218 22.26 23.27 16.77
N GLN A 219 21.48 23.75 15.81
CA GLN A 219 20.30 23.04 15.34
C GLN A 219 20.72 21.87 14.46
N ARG A 220 20.19 20.68 14.73
CA ARG A 220 20.33 19.52 13.86
C ARG A 220 19.03 19.25 13.13
N GLN A 221 19.13 19.11 11.82
CA GLN A 221 18.01 18.77 10.94
C GLN A 221 17.71 17.26 11.03
N PHE A 222 16.48 16.89 10.77
CA PHE A 222 16.09 15.51 10.47
C PHE A 222 14.99 15.53 9.42
N GLN A 223 15.35 15.15 8.20
CA GLN A 223 14.43 14.99 7.09
C GLN A 223 14.49 13.55 6.59
N PHE A 224 13.33 12.91 6.47
CA PHE A 224 13.22 11.59 5.89
C PHE A 224 11.97 11.47 5.02
N LYS A 225 12.06 10.64 3.99
CA LYS A 225 10.97 10.28 3.10
C LYS A 225 10.57 8.84 3.35
N LEU A 226 9.27 8.64 3.41
CA LEU A 226 8.66 7.33 3.46
C LEU A 226 7.92 7.07 2.15
N SER A 227 8.14 5.88 1.60
CA SER A 227 7.45 5.40 0.40
C SER A 227 6.85 4.02 0.69
N LEU A 228 5.51 3.94 0.66
CA LEU A 228 4.75 2.72 0.86
C LEU A 228 4.42 2.10 -0.48
N TYR A 229 4.79 0.84 -0.66
CA TYR A 229 4.53 0.06 -1.87
C TYR A 229 3.59 -1.09 -1.59
N HIS A 230 2.68 -1.37 -2.51
CA HIS A 230 1.80 -2.53 -2.44
C HIS A 230 2.59 -3.80 -2.80
N GLY A 231 2.54 -4.83 -1.96
CA GLY A 231 3.34 -6.06 -2.15
C GLY A 231 3.04 -6.79 -3.46
N ILE A 232 1.75 -6.90 -3.81
CA ILE A 232 1.30 -7.60 -5.03
C ILE A 232 1.60 -6.82 -6.32
N SER A 233 1.16 -5.55 -6.41
CA SER A 233 1.30 -4.76 -7.65
C SER A 233 2.66 -4.08 -7.80
N GLY A 234 3.43 -3.98 -6.71
CA GLY A 234 4.67 -3.22 -6.64
C GLY A 234 4.49 -1.71 -6.70
N GLU A 235 3.25 -1.19 -6.83
CA GLU A 235 3.00 0.24 -7.03
C GLU A 235 3.18 1.06 -5.75
N THR A 236 3.66 2.30 -5.90
CA THR A 236 3.67 3.27 -4.80
C THR A 236 2.24 3.66 -4.44
N VAL A 237 1.83 3.29 -3.24
CA VAL A 237 0.52 3.60 -2.66
C VAL A 237 0.52 5.00 -2.07
N TRP A 238 1.62 5.36 -1.44
CA TRP A 238 1.78 6.62 -0.73
C TRP A 238 3.25 6.96 -0.59
N SER A 239 3.56 8.25 -0.63
CA SER A 239 4.90 8.76 -0.36
C SER A 239 4.81 10.14 0.26
N LYS A 240 5.50 10.37 1.37
CA LYS A 240 5.56 11.68 2.03
C LYS A 240 6.94 11.93 2.63
N THR A 241 7.37 13.18 2.56
CA THR A 241 8.57 13.67 3.24
C THR A 241 8.19 14.38 4.51
N TYR A 242 8.93 14.10 5.57
CA TYR A 242 8.78 14.67 6.89
C TYR A 242 10.07 15.37 7.28
N SER A 243 9.93 16.46 8.02
CA SER A 243 11.07 17.25 8.49
C SER A 243 10.83 17.75 9.90
N THR A 244 11.87 17.69 10.72
CA THR A 244 11.92 18.36 12.01
C THR A 244 13.36 18.84 12.25
N SER A 245 13.54 19.68 13.26
CA SER A 245 14.84 20.07 13.77
C SER A 245 14.80 20.17 15.28
N ALA A 246 15.96 20.09 15.92
CA ALA A 246 16.08 20.34 17.34
C ALA A 246 17.51 20.79 17.70
N PRO A 247 17.69 21.46 18.85
CA PRO A 247 19.01 21.67 19.42
C PRO A 247 19.75 20.34 19.62
N TRP A 248 21.02 20.30 19.23
CA TRP A 248 21.91 19.17 19.48
C TRP A 248 22.53 19.30 20.88
N GLU A 249 21.96 18.59 21.84
CA GLU A 249 22.31 18.70 23.27
C GLU A 249 23.59 17.94 23.68
N PHE A 250 24.34 17.38 22.73
CA PHE A 250 25.58 16.63 23.00
C PHE A 250 26.80 17.45 22.62
N GLU A 251 27.92 17.23 23.32
CA GLU A 251 29.19 17.87 22.99
C GLU A 251 29.64 17.55 21.56
N GLU A 252 30.40 18.47 20.94
CA GLU A 252 30.85 18.35 19.55
C GLU A 252 31.65 17.07 19.28
N GLN A 253 32.54 16.69 20.20
CA GLN A 253 33.35 15.47 20.12
C GLN A 253 32.66 14.20 20.65
N ALA A 254 31.40 14.28 21.09
CA ALA A 254 30.74 13.13 21.71
C ALA A 254 30.51 12.00 20.71
N ILE A 255 30.62 10.76 21.20
CA ILE A 255 30.13 9.56 20.52
C ILE A 255 28.76 9.27 21.09
N VAL A 256 27.73 9.45 20.27
CA VAL A 256 26.33 9.30 20.69
C VAL A 256 25.76 8.06 20.04
N SER A 257 25.34 7.10 20.84
CA SER A 257 24.75 5.85 20.34
C SER A 257 23.25 6.03 20.07
N PRO A 258 22.77 5.87 18.82
CA PRO A 258 21.34 5.87 18.49
C PRO A 258 20.56 4.73 19.13
N ASN A 259 21.24 3.68 19.62
CA ASN A 259 20.62 2.55 20.32
C ASN A 259 20.44 2.83 21.82
N SER A 260 20.91 3.97 22.32
CA SER A 260 20.83 4.32 23.74
C SER A 260 19.57 5.11 24.08
N ASP A 261 19.05 4.89 25.29
CA ASP A 261 17.98 5.71 25.88
C ASP A 261 18.36 7.19 25.95
N GLN A 262 19.64 7.50 26.17
CA GLN A 262 20.13 8.87 26.28
C GLN A 262 19.86 9.66 24.99
N PHE A 263 20.11 9.06 23.83
CA PHE A 263 19.80 9.67 22.54
C PHE A 263 18.31 9.97 22.41
N TRP A 264 17.44 9.00 22.69
CA TRP A 264 15.99 9.16 22.53
C TRP A 264 15.32 10.06 23.56
N ARG A 265 15.98 10.31 24.69
CA ARG A 265 15.55 11.31 25.68
C ARG A 265 16.01 12.72 25.35
N SER A 266 16.94 12.94 24.42
CA SER A 266 17.34 14.29 23.99
C SER A 266 16.22 15.02 23.24
N ALA A 267 16.33 16.35 23.09
CA ALA A 267 15.43 17.15 22.26
C ALA A 267 15.33 16.60 20.83
N TYR A 268 16.47 16.23 20.23
CA TYR A 268 16.53 15.67 18.88
C TYR A 268 15.80 14.32 18.79
N GLY A 269 16.10 13.38 19.69
CA GLY A 269 15.42 12.08 19.73
C GLY A 269 13.91 12.18 19.98
N ARG A 270 13.47 13.10 20.86
CA ARG A 270 12.04 13.35 21.12
C ARG A 270 11.31 13.93 19.90
N ASN A 271 11.93 14.87 19.19
CA ASN A 271 11.32 15.44 17.97
C ASN A 271 11.21 14.39 16.86
N ILE A 272 12.22 13.53 16.69
CA ILE A 272 12.14 12.39 15.79
C ILE A 272 10.97 11.47 16.18
N ASN A 273 10.82 11.12 17.46
CA ASN A 273 9.71 10.27 17.92
C ASN A 273 8.33 10.88 17.61
N LEU A 274 8.16 12.19 17.79
CA LEU A 274 6.93 12.89 17.41
C LEU A 274 6.65 12.81 15.90
N LEU A 275 7.71 12.96 15.10
CA LEU A 275 7.62 12.84 13.65
C LEU A 275 7.25 11.41 13.20
N MET A 276 7.76 10.38 13.88
CA MET A 276 7.37 8.98 13.62
C MET A 276 5.91 8.69 13.97
N GLN A 277 5.38 9.31 15.03
CA GLN A 277 3.96 9.21 15.38
C GLN A 277 3.06 9.92 14.35
N GLU A 278 3.48 11.08 13.83
CA GLU A 278 2.80 11.73 12.71
C GLU A 278 2.78 10.81 11.48
N ALA A 279 3.94 10.25 11.12
CA ALA A 279 4.06 9.32 10.00
C ALA A 279 3.17 8.08 10.17
N THR A 280 3.09 7.53 11.38
CA THR A 280 2.20 6.40 11.70
C THR A 280 0.73 6.76 11.49
N ARG A 281 0.31 7.96 11.90
CA ARG A 281 -1.07 8.44 11.69
C ARG A 281 -1.42 8.61 10.22
N ASP A 282 -0.50 9.17 9.43
CA ASP A 282 -0.71 9.33 7.99
C ASP A 282 -0.79 7.98 7.27
N LEU A 283 0.01 7.02 7.71
CA LEU A 283 -0.03 5.64 7.23
C LEU A 283 -1.38 4.99 7.56
N ASP A 284 -1.88 5.16 8.79
CA ASP A 284 -3.21 4.68 9.18
C ASP A 284 -4.31 5.26 8.29
N ASN A 285 -4.29 6.58 8.08
CA ASN A 285 -5.27 7.26 7.21
C ASN A 285 -5.21 6.72 5.77
N THR A 286 -4.02 6.38 5.29
CA THR A 286 -3.81 5.81 3.95
C THR A 286 -4.36 4.39 3.82
N LEU A 287 -4.26 3.59 4.89
CA LEU A 287 -4.62 2.17 4.90
C LEU A 287 -6.06 1.89 5.36
N ASN A 288 -6.69 2.79 6.12
CA ASN A 288 -7.99 2.58 6.77
C ASN A 288 -9.12 2.14 5.84
N CYS A 289 -9.09 2.56 4.57
CA CYS A 289 -10.11 2.23 3.58
C CYS A 289 -9.61 1.28 2.48
N ARG A 290 -8.43 0.67 2.70
CA ARG A 290 -7.87 -0.31 1.79
C ARG A 290 -8.20 -1.72 2.29
N PRO A 291 -8.50 -2.67 1.38
CA PRO A 291 -8.90 -4.00 1.70
C PRO A 291 -7.63 -4.79 1.98
N LEU A 292 -7.71 -5.67 2.97
CA LEU A 292 -6.61 -6.59 3.22
C LEU A 292 -6.62 -7.68 2.16
N LEU A 293 -5.62 -7.65 1.28
CA LEU A 293 -5.41 -8.67 0.24
C LEU A 293 -4.48 -9.76 0.77
N GLY A 294 -4.99 -10.98 0.90
CA GLY A 294 -4.18 -12.16 1.16
C GLY A 294 -3.72 -12.82 -0.13
N GLN A 295 -2.71 -13.66 -0.06
CA GLN A 295 -2.26 -14.51 -1.15
C GLN A 295 -2.26 -15.98 -0.72
N VAL A 296 -2.55 -16.86 -1.68
CA VAL A 296 -2.40 -18.30 -1.53
C VAL A 296 -0.92 -18.65 -1.54
N VAL A 297 -0.35 -19.03 -0.40
CA VAL A 297 1.08 -19.41 -0.30
C VAL A 297 1.31 -20.92 -0.45
N SER A 298 0.26 -21.71 -0.24
CA SER A 298 0.33 -23.17 -0.42
C SER A 298 -1.05 -23.74 -0.75
N ARG A 299 -1.06 -24.86 -1.47
CA ARG A 299 -2.27 -25.59 -1.85
C ARG A 299 -2.06 -27.10 -1.75
N GLN A 300 -3.01 -27.77 -1.11
CA GLN A 300 -3.10 -29.23 -1.08
C GLN A 300 -4.56 -29.65 -1.27
N ALA A 301 -4.87 -30.22 -2.44
CA ALA A 301 -6.23 -30.62 -2.81
C ALA A 301 -7.26 -29.49 -2.65
N ASP A 302 -8.19 -29.62 -1.70
CA ASP A 302 -9.26 -28.68 -1.38
C ASP A 302 -8.88 -27.65 -0.29
N ARG A 303 -7.63 -27.72 0.19
CA ARG A 303 -7.09 -26.85 1.24
C ARG A 303 -6.06 -25.89 0.68
N ILE A 304 -6.09 -24.66 1.18
CA ILE A 304 -5.10 -23.63 0.88
C ILE A 304 -4.58 -23.00 2.16
N ILE A 305 -3.38 -22.45 2.10
CA ILE A 305 -2.82 -21.60 3.15
C ILE A 305 -2.80 -20.17 2.61
N LEU A 306 -3.35 -19.24 3.39
CA LEU A 306 -3.27 -17.81 3.16
C LEU A 306 -2.21 -17.19 4.06
N ASN A 307 -1.45 -16.21 3.56
CA ASN A 307 -0.54 -15.38 4.37
C ASN A 307 -1.27 -14.34 5.24
N LEU A 308 -2.45 -14.69 5.76
CA LEU A 308 -3.24 -13.88 6.67
C LEU A 308 -3.56 -14.70 7.92
N GLY A 309 -3.28 -14.16 9.09
CA GLY A 309 -3.39 -14.83 10.40
C GLY A 309 -4.11 -14.02 11.47
N ARG A 310 -3.92 -14.39 12.75
CA ARG A 310 -4.54 -13.70 13.89
C ARG A 310 -4.10 -12.24 14.01
N ARG A 311 -2.82 -11.90 13.74
CA ARG A 311 -2.35 -10.49 13.76
C ARG A 311 -3.06 -9.61 12.76
N HIS A 312 -3.49 -10.22 11.66
CA HIS A 312 -4.25 -9.57 10.60
C HIS A 312 -5.74 -9.42 10.92
N GLY A 313 -6.22 -9.99 12.04
CA GLY A 313 -7.63 -9.99 12.42
C GLY A 313 -8.44 -11.16 11.85
N ILE A 314 -7.80 -12.18 11.28
CA ILE A 314 -8.49 -13.36 10.71
C ILE A 314 -8.93 -14.32 11.81
N ARG A 315 -10.12 -14.88 11.65
CA ARG A 315 -10.75 -15.81 12.61
C ARG A 315 -11.25 -17.07 11.91
N VAL A 316 -11.30 -18.16 12.67
CA VAL A 316 -11.95 -19.39 12.22
C VAL A 316 -13.40 -19.09 11.86
N GLY A 317 -13.84 -19.56 10.69
CA GLY A 317 -15.17 -19.32 10.15
C GLY A 317 -15.28 -18.14 9.19
N ASP A 318 -14.28 -17.25 9.12
CA ASP A 318 -14.21 -16.19 8.10
C ASP A 318 -14.30 -16.80 6.69
N LYS A 319 -14.90 -16.06 5.76
CA LYS A 319 -15.00 -16.45 4.36
C LYS A 319 -14.20 -15.50 3.49
N PHE A 320 -13.60 -16.06 2.44
CA PHE A 320 -12.85 -15.30 1.47
C PHE A 320 -13.28 -15.69 0.05
N GLN A 321 -13.35 -14.70 -0.82
CA GLN A 321 -13.38 -14.89 -2.25
C GLN A 321 -11.95 -14.96 -2.78
N VAL A 322 -11.64 -15.98 -3.57
CA VAL A 322 -10.35 -16.13 -4.25
C VAL A 322 -10.47 -15.61 -5.67
N VAL A 323 -9.49 -14.81 -6.10
CA VAL A 323 -9.39 -14.17 -7.40
C VAL A 323 -8.08 -14.62 -8.04
N LEU A 324 -8.13 -15.10 -9.28
CA LEU A 324 -6.91 -15.67 -9.90
C LEU A 324 -5.94 -14.55 -10.23
N GLN A 325 -4.69 -14.68 -9.80
CA GLN A 325 -3.64 -13.77 -10.19
C GLN A 325 -2.97 -14.29 -11.47
N GLN A 326 -2.99 -13.47 -12.53
CA GLN A 326 -2.24 -13.70 -13.74
C GLN A 326 -1.19 -12.62 -13.91
N ASN A 327 0.00 -13.00 -14.38
CA ASN A 327 1.04 -12.05 -14.72
C ASN A 327 1.05 -11.87 -16.24
N LEU A 328 0.75 -10.66 -16.74
CA LEU A 328 0.88 -10.33 -18.18
C LEU A 328 2.09 -9.44 -18.43
N PRO A 329 2.87 -9.69 -19.50
CA PRO A 329 3.97 -8.81 -19.88
C PRO A 329 3.41 -7.48 -20.39
N ASP A 330 4.03 -6.38 -19.96
CA ASP A 330 3.69 -5.04 -20.43
C ASP A 330 4.57 -4.57 -21.60
N ARG A 331 4.40 -3.31 -22.00
CA ARG A 331 5.16 -2.70 -23.12
C ARG A 331 6.68 -2.64 -22.91
N LEU A 332 7.15 -2.80 -21.68
CA LEU A 332 8.56 -2.87 -21.30
C LEU A 332 9.01 -4.31 -21.02
N ASN A 333 8.15 -5.30 -21.29
CA ASN A 333 8.36 -6.71 -20.96
C ASN A 333 8.44 -6.98 -19.45
N GLU A 334 7.90 -6.08 -18.63
CA GLU A 334 7.72 -6.27 -17.19
C GLU A 334 6.42 -7.01 -16.92
N MET A 335 6.44 -7.95 -15.96
CA MET A 335 5.26 -8.74 -15.62
C MET A 335 4.31 -7.96 -14.70
N ARG A 336 3.04 -7.85 -15.08
CA ARG A 336 2.00 -7.17 -14.28
C ARG A 336 0.99 -8.14 -13.72
N ALA A 337 0.78 -8.07 -12.41
CA ALA A 337 -0.26 -8.81 -11.72
C ALA A 337 -1.65 -8.29 -12.11
N ILE A 338 -2.53 -9.22 -12.46
CA ILE A 338 -3.91 -8.96 -12.85
C ILE A 338 -4.82 -9.94 -12.14
N ALA A 339 -5.82 -9.41 -11.46
CA ALA A 339 -6.90 -10.21 -10.92
C ALA A 339 -7.89 -10.58 -12.05
N THR A 340 -8.24 -11.86 -12.17
CA THR A 340 -9.29 -12.33 -13.08
C THR A 340 -10.39 -13.03 -12.27
N LYS A 341 -11.63 -12.99 -12.79
CA LYS A 341 -12.82 -13.46 -12.08
C LYS A 341 -12.68 -14.95 -11.72
N SER A 342 -12.42 -15.23 -10.44
CA SER A 342 -12.68 -16.56 -9.86
C SER A 342 -13.92 -16.49 -8.97
N ARG A 343 -14.70 -17.59 -9.02
CA ARG A 343 -15.90 -17.79 -8.21
C ARG A 343 -15.61 -18.69 -7.00
N ALA A 344 -14.34 -19.04 -6.76
CA ALA A 344 -13.98 -19.88 -5.64
C ALA A 344 -14.14 -19.11 -4.33
N THR A 345 -14.89 -19.69 -3.40
CA THR A 345 -15.02 -19.20 -2.04
C THR A 345 -14.36 -20.21 -1.11
N VAL A 346 -13.59 -19.72 -0.15
CA VAL A 346 -12.98 -20.52 0.90
C VAL A 346 -13.49 -20.12 2.27
N LYS A 347 -13.44 -21.04 3.22
CA LYS A 347 -13.77 -20.81 4.62
C LYS A 347 -12.56 -21.14 5.49
N ILE A 348 -12.19 -20.24 6.39
CA ILE A 348 -11.10 -20.44 7.33
C ILE A 348 -11.46 -21.54 8.33
N GLU A 349 -10.61 -22.56 8.42
CA GLU A 349 -10.76 -23.68 9.35
C GLU A 349 -9.77 -23.56 10.52
N GLN A 350 -8.55 -23.09 10.25
CA GLN A 350 -7.51 -22.92 11.26
C GLN A 350 -6.76 -21.60 11.05
N VAL A 351 -6.30 -20.99 12.13
CA VAL A 351 -5.56 -19.72 12.09
C VAL A 351 -4.35 -19.81 13.03
N SER A 352 -3.16 -19.51 12.50
CA SER A 352 -1.93 -19.31 13.26
C SER A 352 -1.76 -17.82 13.59
N GLU A 353 -0.59 -17.40 14.09
CA GLU A 353 -0.35 -15.96 14.30
C GLU A 353 -0.31 -15.19 12.96
N GLU A 354 0.28 -15.80 11.92
CA GLU A 354 0.65 -15.14 10.66
C GLU A 354 -0.08 -15.69 9.43
N SER A 355 -0.62 -16.91 9.51
CA SER A 355 -1.26 -17.60 8.39
C SER A 355 -2.59 -18.24 8.77
N ALA A 356 -3.38 -18.63 7.77
CA ALA A 356 -4.64 -19.33 7.96
C ALA A 356 -4.79 -20.46 6.95
N THR A 357 -5.30 -21.60 7.41
CA THR A 357 -5.70 -22.70 6.54
C THR A 357 -7.19 -22.57 6.22
N ALA A 358 -7.51 -22.58 4.93
CA ALA A 358 -8.87 -22.46 4.43
C ALA A 358 -9.27 -23.66 3.57
N VAL A 359 -10.55 -24.02 3.62
CA VAL A 359 -11.13 -25.11 2.82
C VAL A 359 -12.02 -24.50 1.74
N LEU A 360 -11.91 -25.00 0.51
CA LEU A 360 -12.74 -24.63 -0.64
C LEU A 360 -14.19 -25.08 -0.44
N VAL A 361 -15.14 -24.15 -0.57
CA VAL A 361 -16.58 -24.39 -0.34
C VAL A 361 -17.26 -24.98 -1.58
N ASP A 362 -16.78 -24.64 -2.78
CA ASP A 362 -17.29 -25.15 -4.06
C ASP A 362 -16.21 -25.96 -4.79
N GLN A 363 -16.45 -27.28 -4.93
CA GLN A 363 -15.51 -28.21 -5.55
C GLN A 363 -15.32 -27.98 -7.05
N ASN A 364 -16.26 -27.33 -7.74
CA ASN A 364 -16.15 -27.08 -9.18
C ASN A 364 -15.31 -25.83 -9.50
N ALA A 365 -15.22 -24.87 -8.57
CA ALA A 365 -14.33 -23.71 -8.68
C ALA A 365 -12.90 -23.98 -8.15
N ALA A 366 -12.70 -25.12 -7.48
CA ALA A 366 -11.48 -25.51 -6.77
C ALA A 366 -10.28 -25.88 -7.66
N TYR A 367 -10.50 -26.25 -8.93
CA TYR A 367 -9.43 -26.74 -9.81
C TYR A 367 -8.45 -25.65 -10.26
N ASN A 368 -8.89 -24.39 -10.27
CA ASN A 368 -8.10 -23.30 -10.85
C ASN A 368 -7.39 -22.44 -9.82
N VAL A 369 -7.56 -22.69 -8.51
CA VAL A 369 -6.84 -21.94 -7.48
C VAL A 369 -5.37 -22.32 -7.50
N GLN A 370 -4.50 -21.32 -7.61
CA GLN A 370 -3.05 -21.43 -7.71
C GLN A 370 -2.37 -20.68 -6.57
N ILE A 371 -1.08 -21.01 -6.36
CA ILE A 371 -0.20 -20.19 -5.52
C ILE A 371 -0.15 -18.79 -6.13
N ASN A 372 -0.09 -17.78 -5.26
CA ASN A 372 -0.16 -16.33 -5.55
C ASN A 372 -1.56 -15.80 -5.90
N ASP A 373 -2.60 -16.65 -6.00
CA ASP A 373 -3.97 -16.14 -6.13
C ASP A 373 -4.35 -15.26 -4.93
N ILE A 374 -5.19 -14.26 -5.19
CA ILE A 374 -5.53 -13.23 -4.22
C ILE A 374 -6.79 -13.64 -3.47
N ALA A 375 -6.79 -13.52 -2.15
CA ALA A 375 -7.94 -13.77 -1.29
C ALA A 375 -8.46 -12.47 -0.66
N LEU A 376 -9.74 -12.19 -0.85
CA LEU A 376 -10.44 -11.04 -0.24
C LEU A 376 -11.52 -11.53 0.72
N LYS A 377 -11.56 -10.96 1.92
CA LYS A 377 -12.58 -11.30 2.93
C LYS A 377 -13.96 -10.82 2.48
N ILE A 378 -15.01 -11.65 2.65
CA ILE A 378 -16.40 -11.36 2.24
C ILE A 378 -17.41 -11.52 3.37
#